data_AF-A0ABD6C8L5-F1
#
_entry.id   AF-A0ABD6C8L5-F1
#
_cell.length_a   1.000
_cell.length_b   1.000
_cell.length_c   1.000
_cell.angle_alpha   90.00
_cell.angle_beta   90.00
_cell.angle_gamma   90.00
#
_symmetry.space_group_name_H-M   'P 1'
#
loop_
_entity.id
_entity.type
_entity.pdbx_description
1 polymer ?
#
loop_
_entity_poly.entity_id
_entity_poly.type
_entity_poly.pdbx_seq_one_letter_code
_entity_poly.pdbx_strand_id
1 'polypeptide(L)'
;MVELGVLTCPVCEQARVCRMDQFETRDAVKDCASVHLREHRLDESKRAIYRVLMAERLNRFDATDSTEYPLGEWTTDGRELSA
;
A
#
# COMPACT_ATOMS: atom_id res chain seq x y z
N MET A 1 18.20 10.06 -0.21
CA MET A 1 16.85 10.11 -0.80
C MET A 1 16.27 8.71 -0.67
N VAL A 2 15.08 8.57 -0.08
CA VAL A 2 14.42 7.29 0.15
C VAL A 2 13.20 7.26 -0.77
N GLU A 3 13.13 6.30 -1.69
CA GLU A 3 11.97 6.15 -2.57
C GLU A 3 10.81 5.51 -1.76
N LEU A 4 9.68 6.21 -1.72
CA LEU A 4 8.47 5.73 -1.05
C LEU A 4 7.43 5.31 -2.07
N GLY A 5 6.59 4.36 -1.67
CA GLY A 5 5.43 3.89 -2.38
C GLY A 5 4.15 4.09 -1.57
N VAL A 6 3.02 4.27 -2.25
CA VAL A 6 1.68 4.20 -1.66
C VAL A 6 0.93 3.03 -2.26
N LEU A 7 0.55 2.09 -1.42
CA LEU A 7 -0.33 0.99 -1.77
C LEU A 7 -1.75 1.31 -1.28
N THR A 8 -2.73 1.32 -2.19
CA THR A 8 -4.12 1.64 -1.85
C THR A 8 -5.01 0.42 -2.00
N CYS A 9 -5.82 0.12 -0.98
CA CYS A 9 -6.79 -0.96 -0.98
C CYS A 9 -8.07 -0.54 -1.74
N PRO A 10 -8.51 -1.26 -2.78
CA PRO A 10 -9.71 -0.91 -3.54
C PRO A 10 -11.03 -1.23 -2.83
N VAL A 11 -10.98 -1.81 -1.63
CA VAL A 11 -12.15 -2.28 -0.88
C VAL A 11 -12.57 -1.29 0.20
N CYS A 12 -11.60 -0.82 0.99
CA CYS A 12 -11.82 0.10 2.11
C CYS A 12 -11.17 1.48 1.89
N GLU A 13 -10.57 1.71 0.73
CA GLU A 13 -9.89 2.95 0.35
C GLU A 13 -8.69 3.34 1.24
N GLN A 14 -8.29 2.47 2.18
CA GLN A 14 -7.12 2.68 3.01
C GLN A 14 -5.84 2.66 2.18
N ALA A 15 -4.87 3.45 2.61
CA ALA A 15 -3.55 3.53 2.01
C ALA A 15 -2.47 3.11 3.01
N ARG A 16 -1.40 2.52 2.50
CA ARG A 16 -0.20 2.20 3.26
C ARG A 16 1.00 2.82 2.57
N VAL A 17 1.72 3.68 3.30
CA VAL A 17 3.01 4.19 2.84
C VAL A 17 4.07 3.14 3.16
N CYS A 18 4.91 2.86 2.18
CA CYS A 18 5.96 1.86 2.27
C CYS A 18 7.25 2.38 1.66
N ARG A 19 8.37 1.81 2.11
CA ARG A 19 9.65 2.05 1.46
C ARG A 19 9.79 1.09 0.29
N MET A 20 10.28 1.58 -0.86
CA MET A 20 10.38 0.76 -2.07
C MET A 20 11.43 -0.35 -1.95
N ASP A 21 12.42 -0.19 -1.07
CA ASP A 21 13.40 -1.23 -0.71
C ASP A 21 12.76 -2.44 0.01
N GLN A 22 11.58 -2.30 0.60
CA GLN A 22 10.80 -3.42 1.15
C GLN A 22 9.98 -4.15 0.08
N PHE A 23 9.83 -3.54 -1.09
CA PHE A 23 9.03 -4.02 -2.21
C PHE A 23 9.84 -4.10 -3.50
N GLU A 24 11.07 -4.61 -3.40
CA GLU A 24 11.96 -4.82 -4.55
C GLU A 24 11.34 -5.71 -5.63
N THR A 25 10.38 -6.55 -5.26
CA THR A 25 9.66 -7.44 -6.17
C THR A 25 8.15 -7.21 -6.12
N ARG A 26 7.51 -7.45 -7.27
CA ARG A 26 6.05 -7.42 -7.40
C ARG A 26 5.36 -8.42 -6.47
N ASP A 27 6.01 -9.54 -6.14
CA ASP A 27 5.44 -10.56 -5.25
C ASP A 27 5.43 -10.11 -3.79
N ALA A 28 6.44 -9.36 -3.33
CA ALA A 28 6.42 -8.76 -2.00
C ALA A 28 5.22 -7.79 -1.82
N VAL A 29 4.87 -7.02 -2.86
CA VAL A 29 3.68 -6.14 -2.85
C VAL A 29 2.40 -6.95 -2.77
N LYS A 30 2.31 -8.05 -3.54
CA LYS A 30 1.15 -8.95 -3.51
C LYS A 30 0.98 -9.64 -2.17
N ASP A 31 2.06 -9.99 -1.48
CA ASP A 31 2.00 -10.60 -0.14
C ASP A 31 1.45 -9.61 0.87
N CYS A 32 1.94 -8.37 0.87
CA CYS A 32 1.39 -7.28 1.68
C CYS A 32 -0.10 -7.06 1.39
N ALA A 33 -0.49 -6.96 0.11
CA ALA A 33 -1.89 -6.84 -0.29
C ALA A 33 -2.73 -8.03 0.19
N SER A 34 -2.19 -9.24 0.11
CA SER A 34 -2.88 -10.46 0.54
C SER A 34 -3.15 -10.49 2.04
N VAL A 35 -2.22 -9.99 2.87
CA VAL A 35 -2.43 -9.89 4.32
C VAL A 35 -3.60 -8.98 4.63
N HIS A 36 -3.62 -7.78 4.05
CA HIS A 36 -4.72 -6.83 4.29
C HIS A 36 -6.05 -7.31 3.69
N LEU A 37 -6.05 -7.91 2.50
CA LEU A 37 -7.27 -8.44 1.88
C LEU A 37 -7.94 -9.59 2.65
N ARG A 38 -7.25 -10.21 3.62
CA ARG A 38 -7.86 -11.20 4.54
C ARG A 38 -8.80 -10.57 5.55
N GLU A 39 -8.66 -9.28 5.83
CA GLU A 39 -9.55 -8.53 6.73
C GLU A 39 -10.91 -8.25 6.08
N HIS A 40 -10.98 -8.36 4.75
CA HIS A 40 -12.18 -8.12 3.97
C HIS A 40 -12.95 -9.42 3.69
N ARG A 41 -14.28 -9.36 3.76
CA ARG A 41 -15.16 -10.50 3.41
C ARG A 41 -15.30 -10.62 1.88
N LEU A 42 -14.23 -11.06 1.23
CA LEU A 42 -14.16 -11.27 -0.21
C LEU A 42 -14.13 -12.76 -0.55
N ASP A 43 -14.78 -13.13 -1.66
CA ASP A 43 -14.55 -14.40 -2.32
C ASP A 43 -13.11 -14.49 -2.88
N GLU A 44 -12.71 -15.72 -3.23
CA GLU A 44 -11.35 -16.01 -3.70
C GLU A 44 -11.00 -15.27 -5.00
N SER A 45 -11.95 -15.21 -5.94
CA SER A 45 -11.75 -14.56 -7.25
C SER A 45 -11.51 -13.06 -7.09
N LYS A 46 -12.33 -12.36 -6.30
CA LYS A 46 -12.16 -10.93 -6.00
C LYS A 46 -10.86 -10.67 -5.26
N ARG A 47 -10.50 -11.53 -4.31
CA ARG A 47 -9.23 -11.43 -3.58
C ARG A 47 -8.05 -11.54 -4.53
N ALA A 48 -8.08 -12.48 -5.47
CA ALA A 48 -7.04 -12.64 -6.49
C ALA A 48 -6.93 -11.40 -7.40
N ILE A 49 -8.06 -10.85 -7.86
CA ILE A 49 -8.10 -9.66 -8.71
C ILE A 49 -7.56 -8.44 -7.95
N TYR A 50 -8.06 -8.16 -6.75
CA TYR A 50 -7.64 -6.98 -5.98
C TYR A 50 -6.18 -7.06 -5.55
N ARG A 51 -5.66 -8.25 -5.23
CA ARG A 51 -4.23 -8.45 -4.98
C ARG A 51 -3.37 -7.99 -6.15
N VAL A 52 -3.76 -8.36 -7.38
CA VAL A 52 -3.03 -7.95 -8.60
C VAL A 52 -3.20 -6.45 -8.83
N LEU A 53 -4.41 -5.92 -8.68
CA LEU A 53 -4.72 -4.50 -8.89
C LEU A 53 -3.90 -3.61 -7.96
N MET A 54 -3.81 -3.96 -6.68
CA MET A 54 -3.01 -3.25 -5.68
C MET A 54 -1.53 -3.25 -6.07
N ALA A 55 -0.99 -4.40 -6.48
CA ALA A 55 0.42 -4.51 -6.89
C ALA A 55 0.76 -3.72 -8.17
N GLU A 56 -0.20 -3.56 -9.09
CA GLU A 56 0.00 -2.77 -10.32
C GLU A 56 -0.13 -1.26 -10.09
N ARG A 57 -0.90 -0.86 -9.07
CA ARG A 57 -1.18 0.56 -8.77
C ARG A 57 -0.29 1.15 -7.68
N LEU A 58 0.83 0.51 -7.35
CA LEU A 58 1.79 1.05 -6.38
C LEU A 58 2.37 2.37 -6.92
N ASN A 59 1.95 3.50 -6.33
CA ASN A 59 2.37 4.82 -6.75
C ASN A 59 3.68 5.20 -6.04
N ARG A 60 4.71 5.55 -6.80
CA ARG A 60 6.02 5.96 -6.27
C ARG A 60 6.08 7.47 -6.11
N PHE A 61 6.73 7.93 -5.05
CA PHE A 61 7.01 9.35 -4.86
C PHE A 61 8.33 9.55 -4.11
N ASP A 62 9.03 10.62 -4.44
CA ASP A 62 10.23 11.04 -3.76
C ASP A 62 9.86 11.86 -2.53
N ALA A 63 10.17 11.36 -1.33
CA ALA A 63 10.10 12.15 -0.12
C ALA A 63 11.39 12.96 0.01
N THR A 64 11.35 14.24 -0.36
CA THR A 64 12.49 15.17 -0.26
C THR A 64 12.62 15.82 1.11
N ASP A 65 11.59 15.81 1.94
CA ASP A 65 11.60 16.48 3.24
C ASP A 65 11.08 15.58 4.36
N SER A 66 11.50 15.93 5.57
CA SER A 66 11.44 15.22 6.86
C SER A 66 10.04 14.93 7.41
N THR A 67 9.04 14.67 6.58
CA THR A 67 7.71 14.24 7.05
C THR A 67 7.80 12.81 7.56
N GLU A 68 7.50 12.62 8.85
CA GLU A 68 7.33 11.30 9.49
C GLU A 68 6.05 10.65 8.94
N TYR A 69 6.10 10.12 7.72
CA TYR A 69 5.00 9.30 7.19
C TYR A 69 4.84 8.05 8.09
N PRO A 70 3.62 7.67 8.51
CA PRO A 70 3.38 6.43 9.24
C PRO A 70 3.67 5.24 8.31
N LEU A 71 4.92 4.80 8.31
CA LEU A 71 5.39 3.70 7.48
C LEU A 71 4.80 2.39 7.97
N GLY A 72 4.28 1.59 7.04
CA GLY A 72 3.88 0.22 7.31
C GLY A 72 2.46 0.04 7.87
N GLU A 73 1.78 1.11 8.24
CA GLU A 73 0.41 1.07 8.75
C GLU A 73 -0.61 1.38 7.64
N TRP A 74 -1.78 0.73 7.70
CA TRP A 74 -2.91 1.03 6.84
C TRP A 74 -3.74 2.16 7.48
N THR A 75 -3.85 3.29 6.80
CA THR A 75 -4.57 4.45 7.31
C THR A 75 -5.70 4.84 6.35
N THR A 76 -6.81 5.32 6.92
CA THR A 76 -7.99 5.77 6.15
C THR A 76 -7.88 7.25 5.77
N ASP A 77 -7.05 8.00 6.49
CA ASP A 77 -6.81 9.42 6.28
C ASP A 77 -5.47 9.64 5.59
N GLY A 78 -5.51 9.88 4.29
CA GLY A 78 -4.46 10.63 3.60
C GLY A 78 -4.32 12.09 4.11
N ARG A 79 -5.17 12.52 5.06
CA ARG A 79 -5.17 13.86 5.67
C ARG A 79 -4.13 14.07 6.77
N GLU A 80 -3.59 13.00 7.36
CA GLU A 80 -2.52 13.13 8.35
C GLU A 80 -1.12 13.17 7.72
N LEU A 81 -1.01 13.06 6.39
CA LEU A 81 0.25 13.18 5.66
C LEU A 81 0.63 14.65 5.33
N SER A 82 -0.12 15.61 5.88
CA SER A 82 0.02 17.05 5.63
C SER A 82 0.13 17.91 6.89
N ALA A 83 0.36 17.30 8.07
CA ALA A 83 0.56 18.03 9.33
C ALA A 83 2.06 18.22 9.64
#